data_AF-A0A354FKZ8-F1
#
_entry.id   AF-A0A354FKZ8-F1
#
_cell.length_a   1.000
_cell.length_b   1.000
_cell.length_c   1.000
_cell.angle_alpha   90.00
_cell.angle_beta   90.00
_cell.angle_gamma   90.00
#
_symmetry.space_group_name_H-M   'P 1'
#
loop_
_entity.id
_entity.type
_entity.pdbx_description
1 polymer ?
#
loop_
_entity_poly.entity_id
_entity_poly.type
_entity_poly.pdbx_seq_one_letter_code
_entity_poly.pdbx_strand_id
1 'polypeptide(L)'
;EWVPPADLAEQILHLRGRKERELAKETERHRNLKEGRGGLLDVEFLTQYLQLLHGPKHPELRTPQTLTALDALARLQLLPAEMSTELKRDYTLLRLIENGLRLLYDESTNMLDLDQLPDDIITPLLRRHGFDVNSLASAALHATSCIRGHFQSVFNPQ
;
A
#
# COMPACT_ATOMS: atom_id res chain seq x y z
N GLU A 1 22.07 -0.73 -21.58
CA GLU A 1 20.59 -0.59 -21.57
C GLU A 1 20.04 -1.56 -20.53
N TRP A 2 19.11 -1.16 -19.66
CA TRP A 2 18.54 -2.06 -18.65
C TRP A 2 17.54 -3.00 -19.31
N VAL A 3 17.66 -4.30 -19.03
CA VAL A 3 16.71 -5.33 -19.44
C VAL A 3 16.23 -6.02 -18.16
N PRO A 4 14.92 -5.96 -17.84
CA PRO A 4 14.39 -6.67 -16.69
C PRO A 4 14.71 -8.17 -16.78
N PRO A 5 15.17 -8.81 -15.69
CA PRO A 5 15.37 -10.26 -15.70
C PRO A 5 14.04 -10.99 -15.87
N ALA A 6 14.07 -12.16 -16.49
CA ALA A 6 12.86 -12.94 -16.81
C ALA A 6 12.04 -13.33 -15.56
N ASP A 7 12.72 -13.51 -14.44
CA ASP A 7 12.17 -13.87 -13.13
C ASP A 7 11.94 -12.66 -12.21
N LEU A 8 11.93 -11.43 -12.74
CA LEU A 8 11.77 -10.21 -11.92
C LEU A 8 10.54 -10.28 -11.00
N ALA A 9 9.40 -10.73 -11.52
CA ALA A 9 8.17 -10.86 -10.73
C ALA A 9 8.35 -11.82 -9.54
N GLU A 10 9.00 -12.96 -9.77
CA GLU A 10 9.29 -13.96 -8.73
C GLU A 10 10.22 -13.39 -7.66
N GLN A 11 11.26 -12.66 -8.06
CA GLN A 11 12.19 -12.03 -7.13
C GLN A 11 11.49 -10.97 -6.24
N ILE A 12 10.63 -10.15 -6.83
CA ILE A 12 9.85 -9.13 -6.10
C ILE A 12 8.88 -9.79 -5.13
N LEU A 13 8.13 -10.82 -5.56
CA LEU A 13 7.22 -11.59 -4.71
C LEU A 13 7.96 -12.29 -3.57
N HIS A 14 9.11 -12.90 -3.85
CA HIS A 14 9.94 -13.56 -2.85
C HIS A 14 10.41 -12.57 -1.78
N LEU A 15 10.95 -11.41 -2.19
CA LEU A 15 11.37 -10.36 -1.27
C LEU A 15 10.20 -9.82 -0.43
N ARG A 16 9.06 -9.56 -1.08
CA ARG A 16 7.86 -9.07 -0.40
C ARG A 16 7.33 -10.06 0.63
N GLY A 17 7.24 -11.34 0.24
CA GLY A 17 6.76 -12.42 1.09
C GLY A 17 7.68 -12.68 2.28
N ARG A 18 9.01 -12.54 2.11
CA ARG A 18 9.96 -12.59 3.24
C ARG A 18 9.73 -11.45 4.22
N LYS A 19 9.60 -10.20 3.74
CA LYS A 19 9.30 -9.05 4.60
C LYS A 19 7.98 -9.21 5.35
N GLU A 20 6.95 -9.74 4.70
CA GLU A 20 5.66 -10.04 5.33
C GLU A 20 5.86 -10.98 6.53
N ARG A 21 6.50 -12.14 6.31
CA ARG A 21 6.70 -13.14 7.36
C ARG A 21 7.56 -12.65 8.53
N GLU A 22 8.59 -11.86 8.25
CA GLU A 22 9.56 -11.42 9.26
C GLU A 22 9.07 -10.21 10.08
N LEU A 23 8.32 -9.29 9.46
CA LEU A 23 8.03 -7.99 10.05
C LEU A 23 6.55 -7.75 10.37
N ALA A 24 5.62 -8.40 9.65
CA ALA A 24 4.19 -8.10 9.82
C ALA A 24 3.68 -8.45 11.21
N LYS A 25 4.01 -9.66 11.71
CA LYS A 25 3.61 -10.18 13.03
C LYS A 25 2.10 -10.03 13.33
N GLU A 26 1.28 -10.18 12.29
CA GLU A 26 -0.18 -10.07 12.40
C GLU A 26 -0.79 -11.23 13.19
N THR A 27 -1.88 -10.94 13.90
CA THR A 27 -2.71 -11.94 14.59
C THR A 27 -4.17 -11.64 14.31
N GLU A 28 -5.15 -12.41 14.80
CA GLU A 28 -6.56 -12.10 14.55
C GLU A 28 -6.95 -10.68 14.99
N ARG A 29 -6.34 -10.19 16.08
CA ARG A 29 -6.58 -8.88 16.70
C ARG A 29 -5.64 -7.77 16.24
N HIS A 30 -4.55 -8.10 15.56
CA HIS A 30 -3.50 -7.14 15.21
C HIS A 30 -3.29 -7.08 13.70
N ARG A 31 -3.34 -5.88 13.13
CA ARG A 31 -3.07 -5.63 11.70
C ARG A 31 -1.85 -4.75 11.55
N ASN A 32 -0.91 -5.13 10.68
CA ASN A 32 0.25 -4.30 10.39
C ASN A 32 -0.01 -3.50 9.10
N LEU A 33 -0.17 -2.19 9.24
CA LEU A 33 -0.58 -1.30 8.15
C LEU A 33 0.51 -1.06 7.11
N LYS A 34 1.76 -1.43 7.40
CA LYS A 34 2.91 -1.22 6.51
C LYS A 34 3.44 -2.52 5.93
N GLU A 35 3.92 -3.41 6.77
CA GLU A 35 4.54 -4.67 6.36
C GLU A 35 3.54 -5.83 6.19
N GLY A 36 2.34 -5.70 6.76
CA GLY A 36 1.29 -6.71 6.75
C GLY A 36 0.59 -6.91 5.42
N ARG A 37 -0.33 -7.87 5.39
CA ARG A 37 -1.07 -8.23 4.18
C ARG A 37 -1.94 -7.06 3.73
N GLY A 38 -1.72 -6.57 2.49
CA GLY A 38 -2.42 -5.39 1.98
C GLY A 38 -1.93 -4.06 2.55
N GLY A 39 -0.83 -4.06 3.30
CA GLY A 39 -0.23 -2.85 3.85
C GLY A 39 0.45 -1.99 2.79
N LEU A 40 1.02 -0.88 3.24
CA LEU A 40 1.74 0.09 2.40
C LEU A 40 2.81 -0.54 1.50
N LEU A 41 3.52 -1.57 1.99
CA LEU A 41 4.55 -2.25 1.21
C LEU A 41 4.00 -2.97 -0.03
N ASP A 42 2.74 -3.41 -0.05
CA ASP A 42 2.17 -4.00 -1.27
C ASP A 42 2.09 -2.94 -2.38
N VAL A 43 1.60 -1.74 -2.04
CA VAL A 43 1.52 -0.60 -2.98
C VAL A 43 2.91 -0.18 -3.45
N GLU A 44 3.88 -0.12 -2.54
CA GLU A 44 5.26 0.25 -2.88
C GLU A 44 5.91 -0.80 -3.81
N PHE A 45 5.77 -2.10 -3.49
CA PHE A 45 6.37 -3.18 -4.28
C PHE A 45 5.72 -3.32 -5.67
N LEU A 46 4.39 -3.24 -5.78
CA LEU A 46 3.73 -3.31 -7.09
C LEU A 46 4.12 -2.10 -7.96
N THR A 47 4.20 -0.91 -7.38
CA THR A 47 4.59 0.31 -8.10
C THR A 47 6.03 0.19 -8.59
N GLN A 48 6.95 -0.21 -7.72
CA GLN A 48 8.37 -0.38 -8.05
C GLN A 48 8.60 -1.49 -9.08
N TYR A 49 7.84 -2.58 -9.03
CA TYR A 49 7.86 -3.62 -10.06
C TYR A 49 7.54 -3.05 -11.44
N LEU A 50 6.46 -2.28 -11.56
CA LEU A 50 6.08 -1.64 -12.82
C LEU A 50 7.10 -0.58 -13.26
N GLN A 51 7.69 0.16 -12.32
CA GLN A 51 8.79 1.08 -12.62
C GLN A 51 10.03 0.37 -13.17
N LEU A 52 10.38 -0.81 -12.64
CA LEU A 52 11.51 -1.61 -13.13
C LEU A 52 11.26 -2.18 -14.52
N LEU A 53 10.01 -2.56 -14.83
CA LEU A 53 9.62 -3.04 -16.16
C LEU A 53 9.62 -1.94 -17.21
N HIS A 54 9.05 -0.78 -16.88
CA HIS A 54 8.69 0.24 -17.87
C HIS A 54 9.56 1.50 -17.82
N GLY A 55 10.29 1.71 -16.71
CA GLY A 55 11.18 2.86 -16.51
C GLY A 55 12.27 3.07 -17.57
N PRO A 56 12.80 2.05 -18.27
CA PRO A 56 13.71 2.28 -19.39
C PRO A 56 13.08 3.10 -20.51
N LYS A 57 11.81 2.80 -20.85
CA LYS A 57 11.07 3.44 -21.94
C LYS A 57 10.37 4.73 -21.51
N HIS A 58 10.05 4.87 -20.23
CA HIS A 58 9.28 5.98 -19.68
C HIS A 58 10.05 6.66 -18.54
N PRO A 59 10.85 7.70 -18.83
CA PRO A 59 11.62 8.43 -17.83
C PRO A 59 10.77 9.03 -16.70
N GLU A 60 9.51 9.37 -16.94
CA GLU A 60 8.58 9.84 -15.90
C GLU A 60 8.32 8.81 -14.78
N LEU A 61 8.55 7.52 -15.04
CA LEU A 61 8.42 6.47 -14.04
C LEU A 61 9.63 6.41 -13.10
N ARG A 62 10.70 7.17 -13.37
CA ARG A 62 11.93 7.17 -12.54
C ARG A 62 11.83 8.15 -11.37
N THR A 63 10.65 8.24 -10.76
CA THR A 63 10.39 9.03 -9.56
C THR A 63 10.47 8.15 -8.30
N PRO A 64 11.02 8.64 -7.18
CA PRO A 64 10.93 7.93 -5.91
C PRO A 64 9.55 8.07 -5.23
N GLN A 65 8.64 8.91 -5.75
CA GLN A 65 7.35 9.16 -5.12
C GLN A 65 6.30 8.15 -5.60
N THR A 66 5.84 7.25 -4.71
CA THR A 66 4.85 6.21 -5.02
C THR A 66 3.58 6.76 -5.68
N LEU A 67 2.98 7.82 -5.13
CA LEU A 67 1.74 8.40 -5.68
C LEU A 67 1.95 8.99 -7.08
N THR A 68 3.10 9.65 -7.31
CA THR A 68 3.46 10.21 -8.62
C THR A 68 3.72 9.10 -9.64
N ALA A 69 4.35 8.00 -9.22
CA ALA A 69 4.54 6.84 -10.07
C ALA A 69 3.22 6.18 -10.46
N LEU A 70 2.27 6.02 -9.52
CA LEU A 70 0.92 5.51 -9.81
C LEU A 70 0.20 6.38 -10.84
N ASP A 71 0.25 7.71 -10.70
CA ASP A 71 -0.33 8.64 -11.68
C ASP A 71 0.31 8.50 -13.07
N ALA A 72 1.63 8.37 -13.13
CA ALA A 72 2.34 8.16 -14.38
C ALA A 72 1.99 6.80 -15.02
N LEU A 73 1.90 5.73 -14.23
CA LEU A 73 1.50 4.40 -14.71
C LEU A 73 0.10 4.42 -15.32
N ALA A 74 -0.86 5.08 -14.67
CA ALA A 74 -2.22 5.23 -15.19
C ALA A 74 -2.26 6.07 -16.49
N ARG A 75 -1.56 7.20 -16.53
CA ARG A 75 -1.47 8.07 -17.72
C ARG A 75 -0.86 7.35 -18.93
N LEU A 76 0.10 6.45 -18.67
CA LEU A 76 0.74 5.62 -19.70
C LEU A 76 -0.05 4.36 -20.04
N GLN A 77 -1.22 4.14 -19.43
CA GLN A 77 -2.05 2.92 -19.59
C GLN A 77 -1.32 1.62 -19.22
N LEU A 78 -0.30 1.72 -18.36
CA LEU A 78 0.45 0.58 -17.81
C LEU A 78 -0.22 0.02 -16.54
N LEU A 79 -1.19 0.74 -16.02
CA LEU A 79 -2.05 0.37 -14.90
C LEU A 79 -3.46 0.91 -15.19
N PRO A 80 -4.55 0.16 -14.92
CA PRO A 80 -5.90 0.70 -15.05
C PRO A 80 -6.07 1.98 -14.21
N ALA A 81 -6.71 3.00 -14.77
CA ALA A 81 -6.87 4.29 -14.10
C ALA A 81 -7.69 4.17 -12.79
N GLU A 82 -8.69 3.29 -12.77
CA GLU A 82 -9.47 2.96 -11.58
C GLU A 82 -8.60 2.34 -10.49
N MET A 83 -7.81 1.30 -10.82
CA MET A 83 -6.86 0.67 -9.91
C MET A 83 -5.87 1.69 -9.33
N SER A 84 -5.32 2.59 -10.15
CA SER A 84 -4.44 3.66 -9.66
C SER A 84 -5.16 4.58 -8.67
N THR A 85 -6.40 4.95 -8.95
CA THR A 85 -7.20 5.83 -8.09
C THR A 85 -7.47 5.16 -6.73
N GLU A 86 -7.86 3.89 -6.74
CA GLU A 86 -8.10 3.11 -5.52
C GLU A 86 -6.83 2.90 -4.71
N LEU A 87 -5.72 2.48 -5.34
CA LEU A 87 -4.43 2.33 -4.67
C LEU A 87 -3.95 3.62 -4.02
N LYS A 88 -4.10 4.77 -4.71
CA LYS A 88 -3.73 6.07 -4.15
C LYS A 88 -4.60 6.44 -2.96
N ARG A 89 -5.91 6.22 -3.05
CA ARG A 89 -6.87 6.47 -1.97
C ARG A 89 -6.52 5.63 -0.73
N ASP A 90 -6.38 4.32 -0.90
CA ASP A 90 -6.16 3.39 0.20
C ASP A 90 -4.76 3.56 0.81
N TYR A 91 -3.73 3.80 -0.01
CA TYR A 91 -2.39 4.14 0.48
C TYR A 91 -2.39 5.42 1.31
N THR A 92 -3.11 6.46 0.87
CA THR A 92 -3.23 7.72 1.62
C THR A 92 -3.96 7.51 2.93
N LEU A 93 -5.04 6.72 2.94
CA LEU A 93 -5.77 6.35 4.14
C LEU A 93 -4.86 5.64 5.13
N LEU A 94 -4.17 4.57 4.72
CA LEU A 94 -3.26 3.82 5.60
C LEU A 94 -2.12 4.70 6.13
N ARG A 95 -1.58 5.60 5.31
CA ARG A 95 -0.53 6.55 5.73
C ARG A 95 -1.03 7.55 6.77
N LEU A 96 -2.27 8.03 6.66
CA LEU A 96 -2.89 8.89 7.66
C LEU A 96 -3.13 8.15 8.98
N ILE A 97 -3.55 6.89 8.92
CA ILE A 97 -3.69 6.05 10.12
C ILE A 97 -2.33 5.83 10.79
N GLU A 98 -1.31 5.40 10.03
CA GLU A 98 0.07 5.20 10.52
C GLU A 98 0.60 6.48 11.21
N ASN A 99 0.42 7.64 10.57
CA ASN A 99 0.85 8.92 11.13
C ASN A 99 0.06 9.28 12.39
N GLY A 100 -1.25 9.03 12.42
CA GLY A 100 -2.09 9.25 13.60
C GLY A 100 -1.64 8.40 14.79
N LEU A 101 -1.40 7.10 14.57
CA LEU A 101 -0.88 6.20 15.61
C LEU A 101 0.47 6.68 16.14
N ARG A 102 1.39 7.10 15.25
CA ARG A 102 2.71 7.62 15.65
C ARG A 102 2.60 8.87 16.53
N LEU A 103 1.66 9.77 16.24
CA LEU A 103 1.43 10.96 17.06
C LEU A 103 0.82 10.64 18.43
N LEU A 104 0.01 9.58 18.53
CA LEU A 104 -0.68 9.20 19.76
C LEU A 104 0.20 8.45 20.74
N TYR A 105 1.01 7.52 20.23
CA TYR A 105 1.80 6.62 21.08
C TYR A 105 3.25 7.07 21.22
N ASP A 106 3.66 8.17 20.57
CA ASP A 106 5.04 8.68 20.51
C ASP A 106 6.07 7.61 20.08
N GLU A 107 5.60 6.62 19.33
CA GLU A 107 6.38 5.49 18.84
C GLU A 107 6.03 5.16 17.40
N SER A 108 6.99 4.66 16.64
CA SER A 108 6.76 4.18 15.26
C SER A 108 6.13 2.78 15.28
N THR A 109 4.89 2.68 15.75
CA THR A 109 4.08 1.47 15.59
C THR A 109 3.35 1.49 14.26
N ASN A 110 3.50 0.42 13.47
CA ASN A 110 2.67 0.15 12.30
C ASN A 110 1.53 -0.82 12.65
N MET A 111 1.44 -1.21 13.93
CA MET A 111 0.49 -2.20 14.41
C MET A 111 -0.78 -1.50 14.88
N LEU A 112 -1.91 -1.92 14.32
CA LEU A 112 -3.23 -1.55 14.74
C LEU A 112 -3.81 -2.68 15.61
N ASP A 113 -4.06 -2.39 16.89
CA ASP A 113 -4.82 -3.27 17.78
C ASP A 113 -6.32 -3.04 17.55
N LEU A 114 -7.00 -4.05 17.00
CA LEU A 114 -8.42 -3.98 16.66
C LEU A 114 -9.33 -3.96 17.89
N ASP A 115 -8.84 -4.36 19.06
CA ASP A 115 -9.58 -4.30 20.33
C ASP A 115 -9.42 -2.94 21.03
N GLN A 116 -8.37 -2.17 20.69
CA GLN A 116 -8.00 -0.90 21.32
C GLN A 116 -7.72 0.20 20.29
N LEU A 117 -8.76 0.59 19.57
CA LEU A 117 -8.66 1.57 18.49
C LEU A 117 -8.84 3.01 19.01
N PRO A 118 -7.96 3.95 18.63
CA PRO A 118 -8.15 5.38 18.88
C PRO A 118 -9.13 5.99 17.85
N ASP A 119 -10.34 5.43 17.75
CA ASP A 119 -11.37 5.82 16.78
C ASP A 119 -11.74 7.30 16.91
N ASP A 120 -11.82 7.80 18.14
CA ASP A 120 -12.17 9.17 18.50
C ASP A 120 -11.15 10.21 18.02
N ILE A 121 -9.89 9.81 17.81
CA ILE A 121 -8.82 10.71 17.39
C ILE A 121 -8.50 10.56 15.90
N ILE A 122 -8.38 9.33 15.39
CA ILE A 122 -7.97 9.09 14.00
C ILE A 122 -9.14 9.27 13.03
N THR A 123 -10.37 8.89 13.40
CA THR A 123 -11.53 9.00 12.49
C THR A 123 -11.82 10.45 12.10
N PRO A 124 -11.80 11.45 13.01
CA PRO A 124 -11.95 12.86 12.63
C PRO A 124 -10.85 13.36 11.68
N LEU A 125 -9.62 12.90 11.85
CA LEU A 125 -8.52 13.23 10.95
C LEU A 125 -8.81 12.70 9.53
N LEU A 126 -9.20 11.44 9.42
CA LEU A 126 -9.58 10.84 8.14
C LEU A 126 -10.75 11.60 7.47
N ARG A 127 -11.79 11.93 8.23
CA ARG A 127 -12.93 12.73 7.73
C ARG A 127 -12.50 14.10 7.22
N ARG A 128 -11.58 14.77 7.92
CA ARG A 128 -11.02 16.06 7.49
C ARG A 128 -10.23 15.96 6.19
N HIS A 129 -9.68 14.79 5.88
CA HIS A 129 -9.04 14.47 4.60
C HIS A 129 -10.02 13.96 3.53
N GLY A 130 -11.33 14.02 3.77
CA GLY A 130 -12.38 13.68 2.80
C GLY A 130 -12.75 12.19 2.77
N PHE A 131 -12.27 11.39 3.72
CA PHE A 131 -12.68 9.99 3.84
C PHE A 131 -14.00 9.86 4.57
N ASP A 132 -14.97 9.18 3.96
CA ASP A 132 -16.20 8.77 4.63
C ASP A 132 -15.94 7.49 5.43
N VAL A 133 -15.66 7.65 6.72
CA VAL A 133 -15.30 6.55 7.62
C VAL A 133 -16.17 6.56 8.88
N ASN A 134 -16.71 5.39 9.21
CA ASN A 134 -17.53 5.17 10.39
C ASN A 134 -16.78 4.46 11.52
N SER A 135 -15.76 3.66 11.18
CA SER A 135 -14.90 2.95 12.13
C SER A 135 -13.51 2.77 11.55
N LEU A 136 -12.47 2.95 12.38
CA LEU A 136 -11.08 2.79 11.94
C LEU A 136 -10.77 1.36 11.50
N ALA A 137 -11.23 0.37 12.26
CA ALA A 137 -11.09 -1.04 11.90
C ALA A 137 -11.68 -1.33 10.52
N SER A 138 -12.93 -0.93 10.29
CA SER A 138 -13.60 -1.17 9.01
C SER A 138 -12.85 -0.52 7.84
N ALA A 139 -12.35 0.69 8.04
CA ALA A 139 -11.61 1.44 7.02
C ALA A 139 -10.26 0.78 6.70
N ALA A 140 -9.50 0.40 7.73
CA ALA A 140 -8.20 -0.25 7.57
C ALA A 140 -8.34 -1.66 6.95
N LEU A 141 -9.32 -2.45 7.40
CA LEU A 141 -9.56 -3.80 6.86
C LEU A 141 -10.04 -3.76 5.41
N HIS A 142 -10.90 -2.80 5.06
CA HIS A 142 -11.32 -2.61 3.68
C HIS A 142 -10.16 -2.21 2.78
N ALA A 143 -9.40 -1.18 3.17
CA ALA A 143 -8.25 -0.70 2.40
C ALA A 143 -7.19 -1.79 2.18
N THR A 144 -6.83 -2.52 3.25
CA THR A 144 -5.86 -3.63 3.14
C THR A 144 -6.37 -4.76 2.23
N SER A 145 -7.67 -5.09 2.29
CA SER A 145 -8.26 -6.07 1.38
C SER A 145 -8.19 -5.61 -0.08
N CYS A 146 -8.57 -4.36 -0.38
CA CYS A 146 -8.54 -3.81 -1.75
C CYS A 146 -7.11 -3.76 -2.30
N ILE A 147 -6.15 -3.24 -1.52
CA ILE A 147 -4.73 -3.19 -1.89
C ILE A 147 -4.20 -4.59 -2.21
N ARG A 148 -4.50 -5.59 -1.36
CA ARG A 148 -4.04 -6.96 -1.60
C ARG A 148 -4.64 -7.56 -2.86
N GLY A 149 -5.90 -7.27 -3.17
CA GLY A 149 -6.54 -7.67 -4.42
C GLY A 149 -5.81 -7.12 -5.65
N HIS A 150 -5.55 -5.82 -5.65
CA HIS A 150 -4.79 -5.15 -6.72
C HIS A 150 -3.38 -5.70 -6.86
N PHE A 151 -2.65 -5.85 -5.73
CA PHE A 151 -1.33 -6.47 -5.71
C PHE A 151 -1.36 -7.85 -6.37
N GLN A 152 -2.30 -8.72 -6.00
CA GLN A 152 -2.41 -10.06 -6.57
C GLN A 152 -2.71 -10.05 -8.07
N SER A 153 -3.55 -9.11 -8.53
CA SER A 153 -3.91 -8.99 -9.96
C SER A 153 -2.73 -8.56 -10.84
N VAL A 154 -1.83 -7.71 -10.33
CA VAL A 154 -0.64 -7.26 -11.06
C VAL A 154 0.36 -8.40 -11.24
N PHE A 155 0.53 -9.24 -10.23
CA PHE A 155 1.50 -10.34 -10.27
C PHE A 155 0.93 -11.67 -10.81
N ASN A 156 -0.39 -11.82 -10.88
CA ASN A 156 -1.07 -12.97 -11.47
C ASN A 156 -2.20 -12.50 -12.39
N PRO A 157 -1.87 -11.86 -13.54
CA PRO A 157 -2.89 -11.45 -14.50
C PRO A 157 -3.60 -12.69 -15.05
N GLN A 158 -4.94 -12.66 -15.09
CA GLN A 158 -5.75 -13.69 -15.77
C GLN A 158 -5.61 -13.61 -17.28
#